data_AF-A0ABD5NA43-F1
#
_entry.id   AF-A0ABD5NA43-F1
#
_cell.length_a   1.000
_cell.length_b   1.000
_cell.length_c   1.000
_cell.angle_alpha   90.00
_cell.angle_beta   90.00
_cell.angle_gamma   90.00
#
_symmetry.space_group_name_H-M   'P 1'
#
loop_
_entity.id
_entity.type
_entity.pdbx_description
1 polymer ?
#
loop_
_entity_poly.entity_id
_entity_poly.type
_entity_poly.pdbx_seq_one_letter_code
_entity_poly.pdbx_strand_id
1 'polypeptide(L)'
;MSTQADLYDTTGPNIALSREDRELLEDLVRIFDEDLPTLDHDDLVERFEEQHGGFIYTGNDHNPSAETPDLGDFKEQFLPAPLGLPSHGEYGQEDCGVGIPHVCEDCGFSVEIGRTCSQSRCPRCWAAWVMKTAPGLVARIMSAAKMKDGAQYKHHVVVSPPPETYIDAEHPEQAALDAVGDFMDRIDLDGIALYHPWSGAQEDHDDQGEWKFRIGEDADWYGEVREDLEHRPHFHVIGACPHVPGGGVTKALESRTGWIIDRITEKNGSPISLADERSVARALCYSLSHTAIDTRDLEDSFGGEDGAGYVRKKKGSAFHKPVDDVEEAHPSHAENLKEAKDAVHNVAPDVLGIPSMEIECQEQVEKEEDAAKDHDVSELIDEDGDGAGDDAGEDGGDSTKVLKCRGDMVDVDDADFVDDPDWRRQADYAEQAVDAREKWENAGGWQGWSGQATLDAERADVEGDPPPE
;
A
#
# COMPACT_ATOMS: atom_id res chain seq x y z
N MET A 1 -34.61 28.99 -7.30
CA MET A 1 -33.87 28.55 -6.11
C MET A 1 -32.99 27.43 -6.59
N SER A 2 -31.74 27.76 -6.95
CA SER A 2 -30.70 26.80 -7.30
C SER A 2 -30.12 26.30 -5.99
N THR A 3 -30.10 24.99 -5.83
CA THR A 3 -29.57 24.31 -4.66
C THR A 3 -28.05 24.26 -4.76
N GLN A 4 -27.36 24.47 -3.64
CA GLN A 4 -25.91 24.55 -3.52
C GLN A 4 -25.15 23.27 -3.94
N ALA A 5 -25.86 22.22 -4.38
CA ALA A 5 -25.33 20.99 -4.95
C ALA A 5 -24.95 21.11 -6.45
N ASP A 6 -25.42 22.13 -7.18
CA ASP A 6 -25.08 22.33 -8.61
C ASP A 6 -23.67 22.90 -8.83
N LEU A 7 -22.91 23.19 -7.76
CA LEU A 7 -21.57 23.80 -7.85
C LEU A 7 -20.43 22.79 -7.91
N TYR A 8 -20.71 21.50 -7.70
CA TYR A 8 -19.70 20.43 -7.70
C TYR A 8 -20.08 19.20 -8.52
N ASP A 9 -21.20 19.24 -9.24
CA ASP A 9 -21.43 18.31 -10.34
C ASP A 9 -20.47 18.67 -11.50
N THR A 10 -19.29 18.06 -11.50
CA THR A 10 -18.31 18.17 -12.59
C THR A 10 -18.75 17.46 -13.87
N THR A 11 -19.96 16.86 -13.89
CA THR A 11 -20.54 16.15 -15.04
C THR A 11 -21.57 16.95 -15.82
N GLY A 12 -21.77 18.24 -15.49
CA GLY A 12 -22.69 19.13 -16.21
C GLY A 12 -22.46 19.19 -17.74
N PRO A 13 -23.52 19.32 -18.55
CA PRO A 13 -23.44 19.21 -20.01
C PRO A 13 -22.64 20.35 -20.65
N ASN A 14 -21.52 20.00 -21.29
CA ASN A 14 -20.77 20.82 -22.26
C ASN A 14 -20.46 22.26 -21.83
N ILE A 15 -19.94 22.48 -20.63
CA ILE A 15 -19.21 23.72 -20.36
C ILE A 15 -17.92 23.64 -21.19
N ALA A 16 -17.78 24.56 -22.14
CA ALA A 16 -16.56 24.65 -22.94
C ALA A 16 -15.36 24.78 -22.00
N LEU A 17 -14.39 23.88 -22.12
CA LEU A 17 -13.15 23.89 -21.33
C LEU A 17 -12.56 25.30 -21.27
N SER A 18 -11.98 25.67 -20.13
CA SER A 18 -11.21 26.92 -20.05
C SER A 18 -9.99 26.85 -20.96
N ARG A 19 -9.27 27.97 -21.12
CA ARG A 19 -8.02 27.94 -21.88
C ARG A 19 -6.97 27.07 -21.17
N GLU A 20 -6.86 27.21 -19.86
CA GLU A 20 -5.93 26.44 -19.02
C GLU A 20 -6.26 24.94 -19.06
N ASP A 21 -7.55 24.58 -19.02
CA ASP A 21 -7.98 23.18 -19.14
C ASP A 21 -7.61 22.56 -20.49
N ARG A 22 -7.69 23.34 -21.59
CA ARG A 22 -7.26 22.87 -22.91
C ARG A 22 -5.74 22.69 -22.95
N GLU A 23 -4.98 23.64 -22.43
CA GLU A 23 -3.52 23.54 -22.37
C GLU A 23 -3.09 22.34 -21.52
N LEU A 24 -3.75 22.10 -20.38
CA LEU A 24 -3.54 20.90 -19.57
C LEU A 24 -3.90 19.62 -20.35
N LEU A 25 -5.07 19.57 -20.98
CA LEU A 25 -5.49 18.41 -21.78
C LEU A 25 -4.47 18.06 -22.87
N GLU A 26 -3.96 19.05 -23.61
CA GLU A 26 -2.95 18.79 -24.65
C GLU A 26 -1.64 18.24 -24.06
N ASP A 27 -1.20 18.74 -22.90
CA ASP A 27 -0.02 18.19 -22.24
C ASP A 27 -0.25 16.75 -21.76
N LEU A 28 -1.44 16.43 -21.25
CA LEU A 28 -1.79 15.06 -20.84
C LEU A 28 -1.87 14.10 -22.02
N VAL A 29 -2.44 14.56 -23.14
CA VAL A 29 -2.48 13.75 -24.37
C VAL A 29 -1.06 13.50 -24.86
N ARG A 30 -0.19 14.51 -24.88
CA ARG A 30 1.22 14.31 -25.23
C ARG A 30 1.87 13.24 -24.35
N ILE A 31 1.70 13.30 -23.03
CA ILE A 31 2.29 12.33 -22.10
C ILE A 31 1.85 10.89 -22.40
N PHE A 32 0.55 10.66 -22.60
CA PHE A 32 -0.01 9.31 -22.70
C PHE A 32 -0.09 8.74 -24.13
N ASP A 33 0.00 9.58 -25.15
CA ASP A 33 -0.18 9.20 -26.57
C ASP A 33 1.06 9.47 -27.43
N GLU A 34 1.81 10.56 -27.17
CA GLU A 34 2.96 10.95 -28.00
C GLU A 34 4.31 10.56 -27.38
N ASP A 35 4.47 10.73 -26.07
CA ASP A 35 5.72 10.52 -25.34
C ASP A 35 5.87 9.05 -24.87
N LEU A 36 4.76 8.33 -24.68
CA LEU A 36 4.75 6.90 -24.39
C LEU A 36 4.89 6.11 -25.69
N PRO A 37 5.85 5.17 -25.82
CA PRO A 37 6.09 4.45 -27.07
C PRO A 37 5.06 3.34 -27.28
N THR A 38 3.80 3.71 -27.54
CA THR A 38 2.73 2.73 -27.75
C THR A 38 2.79 2.12 -29.14
N LEU A 39 2.40 0.85 -29.25
CA LEU A 39 2.28 0.12 -30.51
C LEU A 39 0.80 -0.07 -30.85
N ASP A 40 0.43 0.20 -32.09
CA ASP A 40 -0.87 -0.23 -32.61
C ASP A 40 -0.82 -1.68 -33.15
N HIS A 41 -1.94 -2.14 -33.70
CA HIS A 41 -2.02 -3.50 -34.24
C HIS A 41 -1.09 -3.72 -35.45
N ASP A 42 -0.93 -2.73 -36.31
CA ASP A 42 -0.09 -2.83 -37.49
C ASP A 42 1.39 -2.86 -37.08
N ASP A 43 1.78 -2.06 -36.08
CA ASP A 43 3.13 -2.09 -35.51
C ASP A 43 3.47 -3.46 -34.89
N LEU A 44 2.51 -4.05 -34.17
CA LEU A 44 2.68 -5.41 -33.61
C LEU A 44 2.90 -6.46 -34.70
N VAL A 45 2.14 -6.37 -35.80
CA VAL A 45 2.32 -7.27 -36.94
C VAL A 45 3.70 -7.08 -37.57
N GLU A 46 4.15 -5.84 -37.78
CA GLU A 46 5.48 -5.54 -38.31
C GLU A 46 6.58 -6.12 -37.42
N ARG A 47 6.52 -5.89 -36.09
CA ARG A 47 7.49 -6.45 -35.13
C ARG A 47 7.50 -7.98 -35.12
N PHE A 48 6.32 -8.60 -35.22
CA PHE A 48 6.22 -10.06 -35.29
C PHE A 48 6.91 -10.60 -36.56
N GLU A 49 6.67 -9.96 -37.72
CA GLU A 49 7.29 -10.35 -38.98
C GLU A 49 8.82 -10.17 -38.96
N GLU A 50 9.31 -9.08 -38.37
CA GLU A 50 10.75 -8.82 -38.18
C GLU A 50 11.43 -9.88 -37.32
N GLN A 51 10.83 -10.24 -36.19
CA GLN A 51 11.40 -11.21 -35.23
C GLN A 51 11.34 -12.66 -35.74
N HIS A 52 10.28 -13.03 -36.45
CA HIS A 52 10.05 -14.41 -36.89
C HIS A 52 10.45 -14.69 -38.34
N GLY A 53 10.89 -13.68 -39.09
CA GLY A 53 11.67 -13.83 -40.33
C GLY A 53 11.01 -14.69 -41.41
N GLY A 54 10.18 -14.09 -42.27
CA GLY A 54 9.73 -14.71 -43.52
C GLY A 54 8.28 -15.19 -43.55
N PHE A 55 7.48 -14.85 -42.55
CA PHE A 55 6.03 -14.81 -42.73
C PHE A 55 5.73 -13.52 -43.49
N ILE A 56 5.60 -13.60 -44.82
CA ILE A 56 5.14 -12.45 -45.60
C ILE A 56 3.62 -12.48 -45.51
N TYR A 57 3.01 -11.60 -44.72
CA TYR A 57 1.59 -11.33 -44.85
C TYR A 57 1.36 -10.65 -46.21
N THR A 58 1.17 -11.45 -47.26
CA THR A 58 0.73 -10.91 -48.54
C THR A 58 -0.75 -10.56 -48.39
N GLY A 59 -1.06 -9.34 -47.92
CA GLY A 59 -2.41 -8.78 -47.81
C GLY A 59 -3.18 -8.68 -49.15
N ASN A 60 -2.69 -9.33 -50.20
CA ASN A 60 -3.35 -9.53 -51.48
C ASN A 60 -3.48 -11.03 -51.73
N ASP A 61 -4.63 -11.59 -51.39
CA ASP A 61 -5.47 -12.36 -52.32
C ASP A 61 -6.55 -13.07 -51.52
N HIS A 62 -7.81 -12.73 -51.84
CA HIS A 62 -9.14 -13.34 -51.57
C HIS A 62 -9.26 -14.77 -51.02
N ASN A 63 -8.42 -15.19 -50.08
CA ASN A 63 -8.54 -16.44 -49.36
C ASN A 63 -8.97 -16.12 -47.93
N PRO A 64 -10.29 -16.12 -47.63
CA PRO A 64 -10.81 -15.86 -46.28
C PRO A 64 -10.44 -16.94 -45.25
N SER A 65 -9.50 -17.84 -45.57
CA SER A 65 -8.95 -18.86 -44.67
C SER A 65 -7.47 -18.68 -44.37
N ALA A 66 -6.83 -17.57 -44.78
CA ALA A 66 -5.51 -17.22 -44.26
C ALA A 66 -5.74 -16.60 -42.87
N GLU A 67 -5.75 -17.46 -41.86
CA GLU A 67 -5.93 -17.07 -40.46
C GLU A 67 -4.88 -16.00 -40.11
N THR A 68 -5.34 -14.88 -39.55
CA THR A 68 -4.47 -13.86 -38.94
C THR A 68 -3.51 -14.55 -37.98
N PRO A 69 -2.19 -14.20 -38.00
CA PRO A 69 -1.25 -14.75 -37.04
C PRO A 69 -1.81 -14.62 -35.63
N ASP A 70 -1.82 -15.71 -34.88
CA ASP A 70 -2.14 -15.65 -33.47
C ASP A 70 -1.00 -14.93 -32.75
N LEU A 71 -1.23 -13.64 -32.48
CA LEU A 71 -0.27 -12.79 -31.77
C LEU A 71 -0.36 -12.98 -30.25
N GLY A 72 -1.13 -13.94 -29.72
CA GLY A 72 -1.42 -14.09 -28.29
C GLY A 72 -0.21 -13.90 -27.39
N ASP A 73 0.71 -14.87 -27.38
CA ASP A 73 1.93 -14.83 -26.57
C ASP A 73 2.86 -13.65 -26.94
N PHE A 74 2.81 -13.19 -28.19
CA PHE A 74 3.66 -12.08 -28.67
C PHE A 74 3.19 -10.73 -28.15
N LYS A 75 1.88 -10.54 -27.95
CA LYS A 75 1.30 -9.32 -27.41
C LYS A 75 1.64 -9.14 -25.93
N GLU A 76 1.70 -10.23 -25.18
CA GLU A 76 1.96 -10.21 -23.75
C GLU A 76 3.30 -9.53 -23.40
N GLN A 77 4.29 -9.58 -24.29
CA GLN A 77 5.60 -8.93 -24.06
C GLN A 77 5.55 -7.40 -24.09
N PHE A 78 4.48 -6.80 -24.65
CA PHE A 78 4.30 -5.35 -24.75
C PHE A 78 3.23 -4.83 -23.79
N LEU A 79 2.50 -5.70 -23.09
CA LEU A 79 1.58 -5.27 -22.05
C LEU A 79 2.37 -4.99 -20.76
N PRO A 80 1.94 -4.02 -19.92
CA PRO A 80 2.41 -3.94 -18.54
C PRO A 80 2.40 -5.32 -17.89
N ALA A 81 3.51 -5.74 -17.27
CA ALA A 81 3.63 -7.13 -16.86
C ALA A 81 2.61 -7.53 -15.77
N PRO A 82 2.02 -8.74 -15.82
CA PRO A 82 1.15 -9.30 -14.80
C PRO A 82 1.95 -9.79 -13.58
N LEU A 83 2.61 -8.86 -12.89
CA LEU A 83 3.53 -9.14 -11.78
C LEU A 83 2.81 -9.80 -10.58
N GLY A 84 3.61 -10.41 -9.70
CA GLY A 84 3.10 -11.05 -8.49
C GLY A 84 2.47 -10.06 -7.52
N LEU A 85 1.71 -10.58 -6.55
CA LEU A 85 1.12 -9.80 -5.47
C LEU A 85 1.89 -10.02 -4.15
N PRO A 86 1.70 -9.12 -3.16
CA PRO A 86 2.13 -9.39 -1.80
C PRO A 86 1.54 -10.72 -1.31
N SER A 87 2.18 -11.34 -0.33
CA SER A 87 1.85 -12.66 0.23
C SER A 87 1.99 -13.89 -0.68
N HIS A 88 2.35 -13.75 -1.96
CA HIS A 88 2.36 -14.88 -2.91
C HIS A 88 3.77 -15.31 -3.37
N GLY A 89 4.79 -15.06 -2.55
CA GLY A 89 6.15 -15.55 -2.79
C GLY A 89 6.61 -16.56 -1.75
N GLU A 90 7.91 -16.81 -1.73
CA GLU A 90 8.53 -17.67 -0.72
C GLU A 90 8.64 -16.96 0.63
N TYR A 91 8.68 -17.73 1.71
CA TYR A 91 9.04 -17.21 3.03
C TYR A 91 10.37 -16.48 2.97
N GLY A 92 10.41 -15.31 3.61
CA GLY A 92 11.50 -14.37 3.40
C GLY A 92 12.84 -14.81 4.00
N GLN A 93 12.81 -15.24 5.26
CA GLN A 93 13.96 -15.74 6.01
C GLN A 93 13.64 -17.14 6.55
N GLU A 94 14.66 -17.98 6.71
CA GLU A 94 14.51 -19.38 7.16
C GLU A 94 13.93 -19.50 8.58
N ASP A 95 14.00 -18.43 9.37
CA ASP A 95 13.53 -18.35 10.75
C ASP A 95 12.23 -17.55 10.90
N CYS A 96 11.64 -17.11 9.79
CA CYS A 96 10.30 -16.53 9.81
C CYS A 96 9.32 -17.52 10.45
N GLY A 97 8.65 -17.10 11.52
CA GLY A 97 7.71 -17.94 12.27
C GLY A 97 8.30 -18.62 13.49
N VAL A 98 9.63 -18.63 13.65
CA VAL A 98 10.26 -19.16 14.87
C VAL A 98 9.92 -18.27 16.05
N GLY A 99 9.35 -18.84 17.11
CA GLY A 99 8.98 -18.10 18.32
C GLY A 99 10.20 -17.41 18.93
N ILE A 100 10.14 -16.08 19.03
CA ILE A 100 11.13 -15.25 19.71
C ILE A 100 10.41 -14.22 20.58
N PRO A 101 11.04 -13.74 21.67
CA PRO A 101 10.50 -12.61 22.40
C PRO A 101 10.44 -11.37 21.49
N HIS A 102 9.30 -10.68 21.53
CA HIS A 102 9.13 -9.35 20.97
C HIS A 102 8.84 -8.39 22.11
N VAL A 103 9.27 -7.14 21.97
CA VAL A 103 9.14 -6.08 22.96
C VAL A 103 8.41 -4.90 22.34
N CYS A 104 7.38 -4.40 23.01
CA CYS A 104 6.69 -3.19 22.59
C CYS A 104 7.60 -1.95 22.78
N GLU A 105 7.82 -1.16 21.73
CA GLU A 105 8.67 0.03 21.77
C GLU A 105 8.14 1.14 22.69
N ASP A 106 6.84 1.18 22.99
CA ASP A 106 6.23 2.22 23.83
C ASP A 106 6.20 1.85 25.31
N CYS A 107 5.71 0.64 25.63
CA CYS A 107 5.44 0.26 27.02
C CYS A 107 6.39 -0.80 27.56
N GLY A 108 7.18 -1.47 26.72
CA GLY A 108 8.08 -2.55 27.15
C GLY A 108 7.42 -3.91 27.39
N PHE A 109 6.11 -4.05 27.15
CA PHE A 109 5.44 -5.34 27.26
C PHE A 109 6.10 -6.34 26.32
N SER A 110 6.38 -7.55 26.82
CA SER A 110 7.01 -8.60 26.02
C SER A 110 6.09 -9.79 25.82
N VAL A 111 6.09 -10.33 24.62
CA VAL A 111 5.34 -11.55 24.26
C VAL A 111 6.18 -12.40 23.32
N GLU A 112 5.98 -13.71 23.37
CA GLU A 112 6.61 -14.62 22.42
C GLU A 112 5.70 -14.79 21.21
N ILE A 113 6.12 -14.26 20.06
CA ILE A 113 5.46 -14.44 18.76
C ILE A 113 6.51 -14.86 17.73
N GLY A 114 6.08 -15.44 16.61
CA GLY A 114 7.02 -15.90 15.60
C GLY A 114 7.73 -14.71 14.93
N ARG A 115 9.04 -14.82 14.71
CA ARG A 115 9.88 -13.79 14.06
C ARG A 115 9.26 -13.25 12.78
N THR A 116 9.30 -11.93 12.59
CA THR A 116 8.61 -11.28 11.47
C THR A 116 9.59 -10.74 10.43
N CYS A 117 9.76 -11.44 9.30
CA CYS A 117 10.72 -11.01 8.28
C CYS A 117 10.33 -9.71 7.55
N SER A 118 9.08 -9.25 7.70
CA SER A 118 8.55 -8.01 7.14
C SER A 118 8.80 -7.85 5.63
N GLN A 119 8.76 -8.95 4.89
CA GLN A 119 8.88 -8.96 3.43
C GLN A 119 7.49 -8.98 2.76
N SER A 120 7.32 -8.18 1.71
CA SER A 120 6.09 -8.07 0.93
C SER A 120 5.60 -9.41 0.38
N ARG A 121 6.53 -10.25 -0.09
CA ARG A 121 6.24 -11.55 -0.70
C ARG A 121 5.89 -12.64 0.31
N CYS A 122 6.25 -12.48 1.58
CA CYS A 122 6.09 -13.53 2.58
C CYS A 122 4.61 -13.73 2.91
N PRO A 123 4.04 -14.94 2.73
CA PRO A 123 2.62 -15.21 2.99
C PRO A 123 2.19 -14.86 4.43
N ARG A 124 3.13 -14.99 5.38
CA ARG A 124 2.95 -14.64 6.80
C ARG A 124 3.10 -13.16 7.11
N CYS A 125 4.16 -12.54 6.58
CA CYS A 125 4.66 -11.25 7.08
C CYS A 125 4.38 -10.07 6.14
N TRP A 126 3.61 -10.27 5.06
CA TRP A 126 3.25 -9.19 4.13
C TRP A 126 2.52 -8.04 4.85
N ALA A 127 1.69 -8.34 5.85
CA ALA A 127 1.00 -7.32 6.63
C ALA A 127 1.98 -6.45 7.42
N ALA A 128 2.95 -7.07 8.10
CA ALA A 128 4.02 -6.35 8.79
C ALA A 128 4.87 -5.50 7.84
N TRP A 129 5.08 -5.96 6.60
CA TRP A 129 5.70 -5.15 5.57
C TRP A 129 4.88 -3.88 5.26
N VAL A 130 3.56 -3.99 5.12
CA VAL A 130 2.67 -2.83 4.94
C VAL A 130 2.77 -1.90 6.15
N MET A 131 2.72 -2.44 7.37
CA MET A 131 2.84 -1.68 8.63
C MET A 131 4.15 -0.91 8.74
N LYS A 132 5.26 -1.50 8.27
CA LYS A 132 6.57 -0.84 8.25
C LYS A 132 6.66 0.23 7.15
N THR A 133 6.02 0.01 6.01
CA THR A 133 6.16 0.85 4.81
C THR A 133 5.21 2.05 4.81
N ALA A 134 3.95 1.85 5.22
CA ALA A 134 2.90 2.86 5.11
C ALA A 134 3.17 4.13 5.94
N PRO A 135 3.61 4.07 7.22
CA PRO A 135 3.79 5.27 8.05
C PRO A 135 4.74 6.29 7.43
N GLY A 136 5.86 5.83 6.87
CA GLY A 136 6.82 6.70 6.19
C GLY A 136 6.22 7.41 4.97
N LEU A 137 5.37 6.71 4.20
CA LEU A 137 4.69 7.29 3.05
C LEU A 137 3.60 8.30 3.46
N VAL A 138 2.79 7.95 4.46
CA VAL A 138 1.78 8.84 5.05
C VAL A 138 2.45 10.13 5.55
N ALA A 139 3.49 10.02 6.37
CA ALA A 139 4.20 11.15 6.94
C ALA A 139 4.81 12.06 5.86
N ARG A 140 5.32 11.49 4.76
CA ARG A 140 5.84 12.25 3.61
C ARG A 140 4.75 13.01 2.85
N ILE A 141 3.58 12.40 2.65
CA ILE A 141 2.43 13.07 2.01
C ILE A 141 1.90 14.21 2.90
N MET A 142 1.78 13.96 4.21
CA MET A 142 1.36 14.98 5.18
C MET A 142 2.36 16.13 5.24
N SER A 143 3.67 15.85 5.19
CA SER A 143 4.72 16.87 5.06
C SER A 143 4.61 17.64 3.75
N ALA A 144 4.42 16.97 2.61
CA ALA A 144 4.28 17.63 1.31
C ALA A 144 3.10 18.60 1.29
N ALA A 145 1.95 18.20 1.85
CA ALA A 145 0.78 19.08 1.97
C ALA A 145 1.05 20.33 2.85
N LYS A 146 1.90 20.22 3.88
CA LYS A 146 2.29 21.34 4.76
C LYS A 146 3.37 22.24 4.16
N MET A 147 4.28 21.69 3.37
CA MET A 147 5.48 22.39 2.86
C MET A 147 5.26 23.14 1.54
N LYS A 148 4.30 22.72 0.72
CA LYS A 148 4.03 23.38 -0.56
C LYS A 148 3.24 24.67 -0.36
N ASP A 149 3.50 25.65 -1.21
CA ASP A 149 2.81 26.94 -1.17
C ASP A 149 1.34 26.80 -1.59
N GLY A 150 0.47 27.62 -1.00
CA GLY A 150 -0.96 27.64 -1.34
C GLY A 150 -1.78 26.52 -0.67
N ALA A 151 -3.03 26.39 -1.09
CA ALA A 151 -3.91 25.34 -0.57
C ALA A 151 -3.54 24.01 -1.22
N GLN A 152 -3.17 23.03 -0.39
CA GLN A 152 -2.80 21.68 -0.82
C GLN A 152 -3.83 20.70 -0.28
N TYR A 153 -4.29 19.80 -1.14
CA TYR A 153 -5.23 18.74 -0.78
C TYR A 153 -4.60 17.39 -1.05
N LYS A 154 -5.01 16.40 -0.26
CA LYS A 154 -4.54 15.02 -0.40
C LYS A 154 -5.50 14.29 -1.32
N HIS A 155 -4.94 13.62 -2.32
CA HIS A 155 -5.70 12.94 -3.37
C HIS A 155 -5.29 11.48 -3.48
N HIS A 156 -6.28 10.66 -3.80
CA HIS A 156 -6.19 9.29 -4.27
C HIS A 156 -6.79 9.25 -5.68
N VAL A 157 -5.96 8.93 -6.66
CA VAL A 157 -6.31 8.93 -8.08
C VAL A 157 -5.96 7.57 -8.64
N VAL A 158 -6.86 7.01 -9.45
CA VAL A 158 -6.58 5.85 -10.29
C VAL A 158 -6.28 6.36 -11.68
N VAL A 159 -5.15 5.95 -12.23
CA VAL A 159 -4.80 6.16 -13.64
C VAL A 159 -4.75 4.80 -14.30
N SER A 160 -5.51 4.60 -15.37
CA SER A 160 -5.61 3.30 -16.04
C SER A 160 -5.38 3.44 -17.55
N PRO A 161 -4.44 2.69 -18.14
CA PRO A 161 -4.35 2.58 -19.59
C PRO A 161 -5.58 1.85 -20.16
N PRO A 162 -5.91 2.06 -21.45
CA PRO A 162 -6.87 1.21 -22.12
C PRO A 162 -6.40 -0.26 -22.14
N PRO A 163 -7.32 -1.26 -22.14
CA PRO A 163 -6.96 -2.68 -22.04
C PRO A 163 -5.98 -3.20 -23.12
N GLU A 164 -5.91 -2.53 -24.27
CA GLU A 164 -5.06 -2.91 -25.40
C GLU A 164 -3.88 -1.93 -25.59
N THR A 165 -3.40 -1.29 -24.52
CA THR A 165 -2.17 -0.48 -24.59
C THR A 165 -0.93 -1.37 -24.62
N TYR A 166 -0.39 -1.56 -25.81
CA TYR A 166 0.92 -2.19 -26.02
C TYR A 166 2.01 -1.11 -25.99
N ILE A 167 3.09 -1.33 -25.24
CA ILE A 167 4.18 -0.38 -25.04
C ILE A 167 5.49 -1.04 -25.49
N ASP A 168 6.18 -0.42 -26.44
CA ASP A 168 7.48 -0.84 -26.95
C ASP A 168 8.61 -0.46 -25.99
N ALA A 169 8.67 -1.18 -24.88
CA ALA A 169 9.71 -1.04 -23.87
C ALA A 169 10.13 -2.42 -23.33
N GLU A 170 11.35 -2.52 -22.82
CA GLU A 170 11.84 -3.74 -22.15
C GLU A 170 11.01 -4.08 -20.89
N HIS A 171 10.53 -3.03 -20.19
CA HIS A 171 9.66 -3.12 -19.03
C HIS A 171 8.43 -2.21 -19.23
N PRO A 172 7.39 -2.68 -19.95
CA PRO A 172 6.20 -1.89 -20.28
C PRO A 172 5.54 -1.22 -19.07
N GLU A 173 5.46 -1.91 -17.94
CA GLU A 173 4.90 -1.40 -16.67
C GLU A 173 5.71 -0.21 -16.12
N GLN A 174 7.04 -0.22 -16.26
CA GLN A 174 7.88 0.88 -15.79
C GLN A 174 7.77 2.09 -16.71
N ALA A 175 7.63 1.88 -18.03
CA ALA A 175 7.38 2.95 -18.99
C ALA A 175 6.01 3.60 -18.78
N ALA A 176 4.96 2.81 -18.54
CA ALA A 176 3.64 3.33 -18.16
C ALA A 176 3.69 4.12 -16.85
N LEU A 177 4.42 3.61 -15.85
CA LEU A 177 4.59 4.26 -14.56
C LEU A 177 5.40 5.57 -14.67
N ASP A 178 6.33 5.65 -15.62
CA ASP A 178 7.05 6.88 -15.93
C ASP A 178 6.12 7.94 -16.53
N ALA A 179 5.23 7.56 -17.46
CA ALA A 179 4.19 8.46 -17.98
C ALA A 179 3.23 8.94 -16.88
N VAL A 180 2.83 8.06 -15.95
CA VAL A 180 2.06 8.45 -14.74
C VAL A 180 2.86 9.42 -13.87
N GLY A 181 4.17 9.21 -13.73
CA GLY A 181 5.06 10.13 -13.05
C GLY A 181 5.11 11.52 -13.70
N ASP A 182 5.09 11.59 -15.03
CA ASP A 182 5.08 12.85 -15.77
C ASP A 182 3.71 13.54 -15.67
N PHE A 183 2.62 12.77 -15.61
CA PHE A 183 1.31 13.27 -15.22
C PHE A 183 1.34 13.90 -13.82
N MET A 184 1.93 13.23 -12.82
CA MET A 184 2.07 13.77 -11.46
C MET A 184 2.83 15.10 -11.45
N ASP A 185 3.96 15.18 -12.16
CA ASP A 185 4.73 16.42 -12.28
C ASP A 185 3.91 17.53 -12.95
N ARG A 186 3.13 17.18 -13.98
CA ARG A 186 2.32 18.15 -14.74
C ARG A 186 1.23 18.81 -13.90
N ILE A 187 0.67 18.09 -12.93
CA ILE A 187 -0.35 18.61 -12.00
C ILE A 187 0.25 19.08 -10.67
N ASP A 188 1.59 19.14 -10.57
CA ASP A 188 2.31 19.51 -9.35
C ASP A 188 1.88 18.65 -8.15
N LEU A 189 1.88 17.32 -8.32
CA LEU A 189 1.57 16.34 -7.27
C LEU A 189 2.84 15.74 -6.68
N ASP A 190 3.01 15.98 -5.37
CA ASP A 190 4.07 15.38 -4.56
C ASP A 190 3.51 14.13 -3.87
N GLY A 191 4.06 12.95 -4.17
CA GLY A 191 3.49 11.70 -3.69
C GLY A 191 4.09 10.45 -4.31
N ILE A 192 3.29 9.40 -4.36
CA ILE A 192 3.66 8.07 -4.85
C ILE A 192 2.60 7.53 -5.82
N ALA A 193 3.05 6.90 -6.90
CA ALA A 193 2.27 6.03 -7.77
C ALA A 193 2.67 4.58 -7.51
N LEU A 194 1.67 3.71 -7.34
CA LEU A 194 1.83 2.28 -7.08
C LEU A 194 1.18 1.50 -8.22
N TYR A 195 1.95 0.61 -8.86
CA TYR A 195 1.44 -0.23 -9.94
C TYR A 195 0.62 -1.39 -9.38
N HIS A 196 -0.53 -1.67 -10.01
CA HIS A 196 -1.45 -2.73 -9.67
C HIS A 196 -1.76 -3.51 -10.96
N PRO A 197 -1.32 -4.77 -11.09
CA PRO A 197 -1.49 -5.53 -12.33
C PRO A 197 -2.89 -6.13 -12.45
N TRP A 198 -3.58 -6.34 -11.33
CA TRP A 198 -4.77 -7.17 -11.25
C TRP A 198 -5.97 -6.38 -10.71
N SER A 199 -7.15 -6.69 -11.23
CA SER A 199 -8.44 -6.36 -10.61
C SER A 199 -9.28 -7.64 -10.50
N GLY A 200 -10.39 -7.60 -9.78
CA GLY A 200 -11.39 -8.64 -9.79
C GLY A 200 -11.97 -8.84 -11.19
N ALA A 201 -12.23 -10.11 -11.53
CA ALA A 201 -12.77 -10.49 -12.82
C ALA A 201 -14.28 -10.19 -12.97
N GLN A 202 -14.99 -9.92 -11.87
CA GLN A 202 -16.43 -9.69 -11.91
C GLN A 202 -16.74 -8.25 -12.31
N GLU A 203 -17.36 -8.06 -13.49
CA GLU A 203 -17.68 -6.74 -14.09
C GLU A 203 -18.55 -5.82 -13.21
N ASP A 204 -19.31 -6.37 -12.25
CA ASP A 204 -20.29 -5.64 -11.46
C ASP A 204 -19.87 -5.39 -10.00
N HIS A 205 -18.70 -5.87 -9.57
CA HIS A 205 -18.24 -5.78 -8.18
C HIS A 205 -16.95 -4.96 -8.10
N ASP A 206 -17.08 -3.79 -7.48
CA ASP A 206 -15.94 -3.01 -7.00
C ASP A 206 -15.11 -3.87 -6.02
N ASP A 207 -13.81 -4.01 -6.26
CA ASP A 207 -12.89 -4.79 -5.40
C ASP A 207 -12.67 -4.18 -4.01
N GLN A 208 -13.33 -3.05 -3.72
CA GLN A 208 -13.27 -2.35 -2.45
C GLN A 208 -13.46 -3.31 -1.25
N GLY A 209 -12.34 -3.64 -0.62
CA GLY A 209 -12.29 -4.46 0.59
C GLY A 209 -12.27 -5.97 0.36
N GLU A 210 -12.28 -6.45 -0.89
CA GLU A 210 -12.18 -7.87 -1.21
C GLU A 210 -10.74 -8.39 -1.13
N TRP A 211 -9.75 -7.50 -1.31
CA TRP A 211 -8.33 -7.87 -1.32
C TRP A 211 -7.86 -8.61 -0.07
N LYS A 212 -8.40 -8.27 1.11
CA LYS A 212 -8.06 -8.96 2.37
C LYS A 212 -8.42 -10.45 2.39
N PHE A 213 -9.28 -10.91 1.49
CA PHE A 213 -9.63 -12.33 1.32
C PHE A 213 -8.79 -13.02 0.24
N ARG A 214 -8.00 -12.24 -0.52
CA ARG A 214 -7.17 -12.71 -1.63
C ARG A 214 -5.67 -12.70 -1.30
N ILE A 215 -5.30 -12.37 -0.06
CA ILE A 215 -3.93 -12.22 0.42
C ILE A 215 -3.78 -12.90 1.78
N GLY A 216 -2.59 -13.39 2.10
CA GLY A 216 -2.27 -14.13 3.33
C GLY A 216 -1.88 -15.59 3.10
N GLU A 217 -1.56 -16.30 4.18
CA GLU A 217 -1.08 -17.69 4.14
C GLU A 217 -2.12 -18.69 3.60
N ASP A 218 -3.39 -18.40 3.82
CA ASP A 218 -4.50 -19.27 3.42
C ASP A 218 -4.94 -19.06 1.97
N ALA A 219 -4.36 -18.07 1.27
CA ALA A 219 -4.73 -17.73 -0.11
C ALA A 219 -3.88 -18.51 -1.13
N ASP A 220 -4.52 -19.42 -1.87
CA ASP A 220 -3.85 -20.15 -2.96
C ASP A 220 -3.83 -19.32 -4.26
N TRP A 221 -2.63 -18.83 -4.62
CA TRP A 221 -2.42 -18.07 -5.86
C TRP A 221 -2.91 -18.82 -7.10
N TYR A 222 -2.55 -20.10 -7.24
CA TYR A 222 -2.73 -20.85 -8.49
C TYR A 222 -4.09 -21.54 -8.57
N GLY A 223 -4.80 -21.67 -7.45
CA GLY A 223 -6.08 -22.37 -7.37
C GLY A 223 -7.30 -21.46 -7.20
N GLU A 224 -7.18 -20.34 -6.49
CA GLU A 224 -8.34 -19.51 -6.11
C GLU A 224 -8.14 -18.06 -6.55
N VAL A 225 -7.05 -17.43 -6.09
CA VAL A 225 -6.86 -15.98 -6.26
C VAL A 225 -6.71 -15.60 -7.74
N ARG A 226 -5.83 -16.28 -8.48
CA ARG A 226 -5.58 -15.91 -9.88
C ARG A 226 -6.78 -16.16 -10.80
N GLU A 227 -7.64 -17.13 -10.48
CA GLU A 227 -8.84 -17.42 -11.30
C GLU A 227 -9.93 -16.36 -11.12
N ASP A 228 -9.96 -15.72 -9.94
CA ASP A 228 -10.90 -14.63 -9.61
C ASP A 228 -10.41 -13.24 -10.06
N LEU A 229 -9.19 -13.16 -10.61
CA LEU A 229 -8.56 -11.92 -11.04
C LEU A 229 -8.46 -11.83 -12.57
N GLU A 230 -8.57 -10.61 -13.06
CA GLU A 230 -8.27 -10.25 -14.44
C GLU A 230 -7.07 -9.31 -14.48
N HIS A 231 -6.19 -9.51 -15.45
CA HIS A 231 -5.06 -8.63 -15.67
C HIS A 231 -5.55 -7.31 -16.28
N ARG A 232 -5.74 -6.32 -15.41
CA ARG A 232 -6.19 -4.96 -15.75
C ARG A 232 -5.24 -3.95 -15.09
N PRO A 233 -4.11 -3.64 -15.75
CA PRO A 233 -3.10 -2.78 -15.17
C PRO A 233 -3.67 -1.40 -14.84
N HIS A 234 -3.40 -0.91 -13.64
CA HIS A 234 -3.77 0.43 -13.20
C HIS A 234 -2.80 0.95 -12.14
N PHE A 235 -2.87 2.25 -11.88
CA PHE A 235 -1.94 2.95 -11.01
C PHE A 235 -2.69 3.74 -9.94
N HIS A 236 -2.46 3.40 -8.68
CA HIS A 236 -2.94 4.20 -7.56
C HIS A 236 -1.92 5.30 -7.26
N VAL A 237 -2.32 6.55 -7.50
CA VAL A 237 -1.55 7.75 -7.22
C VAL A 237 -2.08 8.39 -5.94
N ILE A 238 -1.23 8.48 -4.92
CA ILE A 238 -1.56 9.06 -3.62
C ILE A 238 -0.57 10.17 -3.31
N GLY A 239 -1.06 11.39 -3.10
CA GLY A 239 -0.18 12.54 -2.87
C GLY A 239 -0.90 13.84 -2.57
N ALA A 240 -0.13 14.92 -2.52
CA ALA A 240 -0.61 16.26 -2.24
C ALA A 240 -0.44 17.19 -3.45
N CYS A 241 -1.52 17.85 -3.87
CA CYS A 241 -1.49 18.91 -4.88
C CYS A 241 -2.66 19.89 -4.69
N PRO A 242 -2.62 21.08 -5.33
CA PRO A 242 -3.73 22.03 -5.27
C PRO A 242 -5.01 21.51 -5.93
N HIS A 243 -4.88 20.72 -7.00
CA HIS A 243 -6.01 20.25 -7.80
C HIS A 243 -5.61 19.07 -8.70
N VAL A 244 -6.46 18.03 -8.75
CA VAL A 244 -6.41 16.98 -9.77
C VAL A 244 -7.45 17.29 -10.85
N PRO A 245 -7.13 17.25 -12.15
CA PRO A 245 -8.13 17.49 -13.19
C PRO A 245 -9.31 16.52 -13.08
N GLY A 246 -10.51 16.98 -13.43
CA GLY A 246 -11.72 16.15 -13.44
C GLY A 246 -12.72 16.62 -14.49
N GLY A 247 -13.88 15.96 -14.54
CA GLY A 247 -14.99 16.36 -15.39
C GLY A 247 -14.63 16.36 -16.88
N GLY A 248 -14.71 17.54 -17.52
CA GLY A 248 -14.50 17.67 -18.96
C GLY A 248 -13.07 17.35 -19.42
N VAL A 249 -12.05 17.60 -18.60
CA VAL A 249 -10.64 17.32 -18.96
C VAL A 249 -10.39 15.82 -19.02
N THR A 250 -10.75 15.08 -17.96
CA THR A 250 -10.51 13.63 -17.90
C THR A 250 -11.37 12.87 -18.91
N LYS A 251 -12.64 13.27 -19.12
CA LYS A 251 -13.49 12.70 -20.19
C LYS A 251 -12.93 12.94 -21.60
N ALA A 252 -12.36 14.13 -21.83
CA ALA A 252 -11.77 14.45 -23.13
C ALA A 252 -10.44 13.72 -23.35
N LEU A 253 -9.67 13.48 -22.29
CA LEU A 253 -8.47 12.64 -22.32
C LEU A 253 -8.86 11.20 -22.68
N GLU A 254 -9.78 10.60 -21.92
CA GLU A 254 -10.30 9.25 -22.17
C GLU A 254 -10.83 9.11 -23.61
N SER A 255 -11.58 10.10 -24.10
CA SER A 255 -12.10 10.06 -25.48
C SER A 255 -11.01 10.12 -26.56
N ARG A 256 -9.84 10.68 -26.25
CA ARG A 256 -8.73 10.86 -27.21
C ARG A 256 -7.72 9.73 -27.14
N THR A 257 -7.41 9.24 -25.95
CA THR A 257 -6.30 8.31 -25.71
C THR A 257 -6.76 6.99 -25.11
N GLY A 258 -8.02 6.88 -24.68
CA GLY A 258 -8.55 5.73 -23.92
C GLY A 258 -8.07 5.68 -22.46
N TRP A 259 -7.18 6.57 -22.03
CA TRP A 259 -6.69 6.60 -20.65
C TRP A 259 -7.73 7.17 -19.70
N ILE A 260 -7.94 6.46 -18.61
CA ILE A 260 -8.87 6.86 -17.54
C ILE A 260 -8.05 7.50 -16.42
N ILE A 261 -8.50 8.67 -15.97
CA ILE A 261 -8.04 9.31 -14.74
C ILE A 261 -9.27 9.52 -13.89
N ASP A 262 -9.38 8.75 -12.81
CA ASP A 262 -10.49 8.82 -11.88
C ASP A 262 -10.01 9.17 -10.47
N ARG A 263 -10.78 9.99 -9.77
CA ARG A 263 -10.45 10.40 -8.41
C ARG A 263 -11.30 9.59 -7.44
N ILE A 264 -10.64 8.86 -6.55
CA ILE A 264 -11.30 8.12 -5.48
C ILE A 264 -11.64 9.08 -4.34
N THR A 265 -12.88 9.03 -3.86
CA THR A 265 -13.38 9.91 -2.81
C THR A 265 -14.12 9.09 -1.74
N GLU A 266 -13.91 9.40 -0.46
CA GLU A 266 -14.53 8.64 0.65
C GLU A 266 -16.06 8.66 0.62
N LYS A 267 -16.65 9.76 0.15
CA LYS A 267 -18.10 9.90 -0.02
C LYS A 267 -18.35 10.22 -1.48
N ASN A 268 -19.22 9.46 -2.13
CA ASN A 268 -19.58 9.65 -3.53
C ASN A 268 -19.91 11.13 -3.82
N GLY A 269 -19.09 11.76 -4.66
CA GLY A 269 -19.23 13.16 -5.05
C GLY A 269 -18.60 14.19 -4.10
N SER A 270 -17.85 13.76 -3.09
CA SER A 270 -17.07 14.66 -2.24
C SER A 270 -15.99 15.35 -3.05
N PRO A 271 -15.81 16.68 -2.92
CA PRO A 271 -14.68 17.37 -3.56
C PRO A 271 -13.34 17.02 -2.88
N ILE A 272 -13.39 16.45 -1.68
CA ILE A 272 -12.24 16.01 -0.89
C ILE A 272 -12.06 14.52 -1.12
N SER A 273 -10.88 14.15 -1.63
CA SER A 273 -10.50 12.75 -1.83
C SER A 273 -10.05 12.12 -0.53
N LEU A 274 -9.03 12.68 0.12
CA LEU A 274 -8.51 12.21 1.41
C LEU A 274 -8.55 13.37 2.43
N ALA A 275 -9.43 13.26 3.43
CA ALA A 275 -9.72 14.36 4.34
C ALA A 275 -8.58 14.62 5.33
N ASP A 276 -8.12 13.55 5.98
CA ASP A 276 -7.14 13.62 7.06
C ASP A 276 -6.02 12.59 6.83
N GLU A 277 -5.20 12.39 7.85
CA GLU A 277 -4.11 11.43 7.84
C GLU A 277 -4.60 9.98 7.85
N ARG A 278 -5.71 9.70 8.54
CA ARG A 278 -6.31 8.37 8.61
C ARG A 278 -6.86 7.95 7.26
N SER A 279 -7.44 8.89 6.50
CA SER A 279 -7.81 8.68 5.08
C SER A 279 -6.61 8.27 4.24
N VAL A 280 -5.47 8.96 4.38
CA VAL A 280 -4.24 8.66 3.64
C VAL A 280 -3.67 7.31 4.05
N ALA A 281 -3.64 7.00 5.34
CA ALA A 281 -3.22 5.70 5.87
C ALA A 281 -4.09 4.57 5.32
N ARG A 282 -5.42 4.72 5.32
CA ARG A 282 -6.36 3.74 4.75
C ARG A 282 -6.07 3.48 3.27
N ALA A 283 -5.92 4.54 2.47
CA ALA A 283 -5.65 4.43 1.03
C ALA A 283 -4.29 3.77 0.75
N LEU A 284 -3.26 4.09 1.52
CA LEU A 284 -1.93 3.49 1.38
C LEU A 284 -1.89 2.03 1.85
N CYS A 285 -2.48 1.69 3.00
CA CYS A 285 -2.57 0.30 3.46
C CYS A 285 -3.27 -0.57 2.42
N TYR A 286 -4.39 -0.07 1.89
CA TYR A 286 -5.13 -0.76 0.83
C TYR A 286 -4.26 -0.93 -0.42
N SER A 287 -3.70 0.15 -0.97
CA SER A 287 -2.90 0.08 -2.19
C SER A 287 -1.62 -0.77 -2.02
N LEU A 288 -0.98 -0.74 -0.86
CA LEU A 288 0.19 -1.58 -0.61
C LEU A 288 -0.18 -3.05 -0.50
N SER A 289 -1.38 -3.41 -0.04
CA SER A 289 -1.76 -4.82 0.17
C SER A 289 -1.80 -5.65 -1.13
N HIS A 290 -1.87 -5.00 -2.29
CA HIS A 290 -2.00 -5.66 -3.60
C HIS A 290 -1.24 -4.93 -4.71
N THR A 291 -0.19 -4.18 -4.35
CA THR A 291 0.71 -3.58 -5.33
C THR A 291 1.58 -4.64 -5.99
N ALA A 292 1.93 -4.44 -7.25
CA ALA A 292 2.82 -5.32 -8.01
C ALA A 292 4.17 -5.55 -7.30
N ILE A 293 4.54 -6.82 -7.14
CA ILE A 293 5.86 -7.26 -6.67
C ILE A 293 6.64 -7.82 -7.86
N ASP A 294 7.77 -7.18 -8.19
CA ASP A 294 8.68 -7.67 -9.21
C ASP A 294 9.58 -8.76 -8.64
N THR A 295 9.38 -9.99 -9.12
CA THR A 295 10.15 -11.17 -8.73
C THR A 295 11.16 -11.60 -9.80
N ARG A 296 11.33 -10.83 -10.88
CA ARG A 296 12.22 -11.20 -11.99
C ARG A 296 13.71 -11.12 -11.62
N ASP A 297 14.09 -10.14 -10.78
CA ASP A 297 15.49 -9.84 -10.44
C ASP A 297 15.91 -10.28 -9.03
N LEU A 298 15.36 -11.41 -8.56
CA LEU A 298 15.57 -11.88 -7.19
C LEU A 298 17.01 -12.31 -6.89
N GLU A 299 17.81 -12.71 -7.90
CA GLU A 299 19.21 -13.14 -7.67
C GLU A 299 20.12 -12.00 -7.19
N ASP A 300 19.82 -10.74 -7.55
CA ASP A 300 20.62 -9.56 -7.17
C ASP A 300 20.02 -8.76 -5.99
N SER A 301 18.78 -9.06 -5.58
CA SER A 301 17.99 -8.23 -4.66
C SER A 301 18.05 -8.64 -3.18
N PHE A 302 18.68 -9.76 -2.83
CA PHE A 302 18.83 -10.22 -1.43
C PHE A 302 19.74 -9.33 -0.55
N GLY A 303 20.31 -8.24 -1.09
CA GLY A 303 21.23 -7.35 -0.39
C GLY A 303 20.86 -5.86 -0.34
N GLY A 304 19.70 -5.44 -0.86
CA GLY A 304 19.25 -4.04 -0.79
C GLY A 304 18.36 -3.78 0.43
N GLU A 305 18.62 -2.70 1.18
CA GLU A 305 17.78 -2.22 2.30
C GLU A 305 16.30 -2.02 1.92
N ASP A 306 16.00 -1.90 0.62
CA ASP A 306 14.67 -1.66 0.08
C ASP A 306 13.81 -2.93 -0.12
N GLY A 307 14.37 -4.14 0.08
CA GLY A 307 13.79 -5.47 0.39
C GLY A 307 12.40 -5.93 -0.11
N ALA A 308 11.68 -5.14 -0.89
CA ALA A 308 10.23 -5.25 -1.04
C ALA A 308 9.78 -5.43 -2.50
N GLY A 309 10.68 -5.28 -3.48
CA GLY A 309 10.43 -5.58 -4.90
C GLY A 309 9.24 -4.85 -5.55
N TYR A 310 8.54 -3.98 -4.83
CA TYR A 310 7.27 -3.44 -5.30
C TYR A 310 7.46 -2.29 -6.29
N VAL A 311 6.68 -2.31 -7.36
CA VAL A 311 6.81 -1.41 -8.51
C VAL A 311 6.09 -0.09 -8.22
N ARG A 312 6.88 0.99 -8.16
CA ARG A 312 6.41 2.32 -7.71
C ARG A 312 7.18 3.46 -8.35
N LYS A 313 6.56 4.65 -8.37
CA LYS A 313 7.23 5.91 -8.70
C LYS A 313 6.94 6.94 -7.63
N LYS A 314 7.98 7.59 -7.11
CA LYS A 314 7.87 8.71 -6.18
C LYS A 314 8.15 10.00 -6.96
N LYS A 315 7.40 11.06 -6.69
CA LYS A 315 7.58 12.39 -7.32
C LYS A 315 7.43 13.50 -6.28
N GLY A 316 8.02 14.65 -6.58
CA GLY A 316 7.88 15.86 -5.78
C GLY A 316 8.98 16.08 -4.74
N SER A 317 9.59 17.26 -4.77
CA SER A 317 10.72 17.56 -3.88
C SER A 317 10.32 17.64 -2.41
N ALA A 318 9.08 18.01 -2.09
CA ALA A 318 8.62 18.07 -0.70
C ALA A 318 8.35 16.67 -0.14
N PHE A 319 8.04 15.69 -1.01
CA PHE A 319 7.91 14.29 -0.64
C PHE A 319 9.27 13.63 -0.33
N HIS A 320 10.34 14.05 -1.01
CA HIS A 320 11.69 13.48 -0.85
C HIS A 320 12.58 14.16 0.22
N LYS A 321 12.28 15.41 0.58
CA LYS A 321 13.06 16.18 1.57
C LYS A 321 13.01 15.68 3.02
N PRO A 322 12.01 14.92 3.49
CA PRO A 322 12.09 14.26 4.78
C PRO A 322 13.11 13.13 4.66
N VAL A 323 14.38 13.47 4.89
CA VAL A 323 15.53 12.57 4.85
C VAL A 323 15.33 11.40 5.81
N ASP A 324 15.94 10.26 5.46
CA ASP A 324 15.91 9.04 6.27
C ASP A 324 16.67 9.20 7.61
N ASP A 325 17.43 10.30 7.78
CA ASP A 325 18.04 10.70 9.05
C ASP A 325 17.06 11.57 9.86
N VAL A 326 16.55 11.01 10.96
CA VAL A 326 15.64 11.67 11.89
C VAL A 326 16.24 12.96 12.48
N GLU A 327 17.58 13.05 12.57
CA GLU A 327 18.26 14.26 13.08
C GLU A 327 18.30 15.39 12.05
N GLU A 328 18.31 15.06 10.75
CA GLU A 328 18.25 16.04 9.65
C GLU A 328 16.82 16.30 9.15
N ALA A 329 15.89 15.41 9.49
CA ALA A 329 14.49 15.55 9.12
C ALA A 329 13.92 16.83 9.73
N HIS A 330 13.12 17.54 8.94
CA HIS A 330 12.38 18.69 9.43
C HIS A 330 11.59 18.26 10.69
N PRO A 331 11.55 19.04 11.79
CA PRO A 331 10.91 18.62 13.05
C PRO A 331 9.45 18.15 12.89
N SER A 332 8.73 18.72 11.92
CA SER A 332 7.37 18.28 11.59
C SER A 332 7.29 16.87 11.01
N HIS A 333 8.37 16.31 10.46
CA HIS A 333 8.38 14.96 9.91
C HIS A 333 8.39 13.91 11.01
N ALA A 334 9.18 14.09 12.07
CA ALA A 334 9.18 13.18 13.21
C ALA A 334 7.80 13.18 13.92
N GLU A 335 7.20 14.36 14.09
CA GLU A 335 5.82 14.49 14.59
C GLU A 335 4.82 13.80 13.65
N ASN A 336 4.87 14.10 12.34
CA ASN A 336 4.02 13.44 11.34
C ASN A 336 4.25 11.92 11.29
N LEU A 337 5.46 11.43 11.55
CA LEU A 337 5.75 9.99 11.52
C LEU A 337 5.07 9.28 12.69
N LYS A 338 5.08 9.90 13.87
CA LYS A 338 4.36 9.39 15.03
C LYS A 338 2.85 9.36 14.76
N GLU A 339 2.29 10.49 14.31
CA GLU A 339 0.86 10.58 13.97
C GLU A 339 0.49 9.58 12.85
N ALA A 340 1.39 9.36 11.89
CA ALA A 340 1.20 8.42 10.79
C ALA A 340 1.23 6.97 11.24
N LYS A 341 2.15 6.59 12.15
CA LYS A 341 2.16 5.26 12.77
C LYS A 341 0.83 5.01 13.47
N ASP A 342 0.40 5.93 14.33
CA ASP A 342 -0.89 5.84 15.02
C ASP A 342 -2.05 5.70 14.02
N ALA A 343 -2.06 6.49 12.95
CA ALA A 343 -3.10 6.43 11.92
C ALA A 343 -3.12 5.09 11.18
N VAL A 344 -1.96 4.54 10.82
CA VAL A 344 -1.81 3.23 10.17
C VAL A 344 -2.29 2.11 11.09
N HIS A 345 -1.87 2.12 12.36
CA HIS A 345 -2.29 1.13 13.36
C HIS A 345 -3.81 1.13 13.55
N ASN A 346 -4.44 2.30 13.47
CA ASN A 346 -5.89 2.48 13.57
C ASN A 346 -6.72 2.00 12.37
N VAL A 347 -6.10 1.73 11.22
CA VAL A 347 -6.83 1.34 10.00
C VAL A 347 -6.40 0.00 9.44
N ALA A 348 -5.16 -0.42 9.70
CA ALA A 348 -4.60 -1.63 9.11
C ALA A 348 -5.38 -2.91 9.47
N PRO A 349 -5.83 -3.16 10.73
CA PRO A 349 -6.62 -4.36 11.03
C PRO A 349 -7.85 -4.50 10.13
N ASP A 350 -8.61 -3.41 9.96
CA ASP A 350 -9.84 -3.40 9.16
C ASP A 350 -9.56 -3.52 7.66
N VAL A 351 -8.54 -2.81 7.18
CA VAL A 351 -8.18 -2.72 5.75
C VAL A 351 -7.51 -4.00 5.27
N LEU A 352 -6.60 -4.55 6.07
CA LEU A 352 -5.80 -5.73 5.75
C LEU A 352 -6.49 -7.04 6.18
N GLY A 353 -7.56 -6.96 6.99
CA GLY A 353 -8.28 -8.13 7.47
C GLY A 353 -7.51 -8.97 8.50
N ILE A 354 -6.58 -8.35 9.22
CA ILE A 354 -5.70 -9.01 10.19
C ILE A 354 -6.11 -8.67 11.63
N PRO A 355 -5.94 -9.58 12.59
CA PRO A 355 -6.14 -9.28 14.01
C PRO A 355 -5.17 -8.19 14.49
N SER A 356 -5.67 -7.19 15.25
CA SER A 356 -4.82 -6.12 15.80
C SER A 356 -3.66 -6.65 16.66
N MET A 357 -3.85 -7.79 17.34
CA MET A 357 -2.81 -8.42 18.17
C MET A 357 -1.61 -8.94 17.38
N GLU A 358 -1.72 -9.08 16.06
CA GLU A 358 -0.61 -9.53 15.20
C GLU A 358 0.30 -8.39 14.75
N ILE A 359 -0.12 -7.14 14.95
CA ILE A 359 0.59 -5.96 14.42
C ILE A 359 0.96 -4.93 15.48
N GLU A 360 0.21 -4.84 16.58
CA GLU A 360 0.44 -3.84 17.63
C GLU A 360 0.34 -4.46 19.02
N CYS A 361 1.01 -3.83 19.98
CA CYS A 361 0.74 -4.12 21.39
C CYS A 361 -0.75 -3.91 21.69
N GLN A 362 -1.31 -4.70 22.60
CA GLN A 362 -2.69 -4.55 23.10
C GLN A 362 -2.74 -4.44 24.63
N GLU A 363 -1.58 -4.33 25.27
CA GLU A 363 -1.47 -4.35 26.72
C GLU A 363 -2.13 -3.12 27.32
N GLN A 364 -2.78 -3.29 28.46
CA GLN A 364 -3.43 -2.18 29.15
C GLN A 364 -2.39 -1.41 29.93
N VAL A 365 -2.27 -0.11 29.64
CA VAL A 365 -1.37 0.82 30.33
C VAL A 365 -2.19 1.88 31.06
N GLU A 366 -1.82 2.13 32.31
CA GLU A 366 -2.38 3.23 33.09
C GLU A 366 -1.66 4.51 32.68
N LYS A 367 -2.30 5.35 31.85
CA LYS A 367 -1.75 6.68 31.52
C LYS A 367 -2.40 7.72 32.43
N GLU A 368 -1.58 8.47 33.15
CA GLU A 368 -2.03 9.74 33.73
C GLU A 368 -2.36 10.68 32.56
N GLU A 369 -3.62 11.11 32.45
CA GLU A 369 -4.04 12.04 31.40
C GLU A 369 -3.25 13.35 31.54
N ASP A 370 -2.27 13.57 30.66
CA ASP A 370 -1.89 14.92 30.29
C ASP A 370 -3.12 15.54 29.60
N ALA A 371 -3.95 16.24 30.38
CA ALA A 371 -5.29 16.75 30.06
C ALA A 371 -5.38 17.77 28.89
N ALA A 372 -4.48 17.72 27.90
CA ALA A 372 -4.30 18.75 26.90
C ALA A 372 -4.64 18.34 25.45
N LYS A 373 -4.82 17.06 25.08
CA LYS A 373 -4.90 16.69 23.64
C LYS A 373 -5.77 15.48 23.25
N ASP A 374 -6.77 15.06 24.03
CA ASP A 374 -7.71 14.06 23.52
C ASP A 374 -8.67 14.68 22.49
N HIS A 375 -8.34 14.48 21.21
CA HIS A 375 -9.28 14.61 20.12
C HIS A 375 -10.30 13.48 20.22
N ASP A 376 -11.57 13.87 20.32
CA ASP A 376 -12.72 12.99 20.50
C ASP A 376 -12.84 11.97 19.35
N VAL A 377 -12.41 10.73 19.61
CA VAL A 377 -12.49 9.60 18.66
C VAL A 377 -13.93 9.04 18.58
N SER A 378 -14.87 9.53 19.40
CA SER A 378 -16.21 8.96 19.50
C SER A 378 -17.22 9.52 18.48
N GLU A 379 -16.90 10.57 17.73
CA GLU A 379 -17.86 11.27 16.83
C GLU A 379 -17.98 10.70 15.39
N LEU A 380 -17.30 9.62 15.01
CA LEU A 380 -17.36 9.08 13.63
C LEU A 380 -18.02 7.70 13.50
N ILE A 381 -18.68 7.20 14.55
CA ILE A 381 -19.60 6.08 14.42
C ILE A 381 -21.01 6.66 14.35
N ASP A 382 -21.44 7.00 13.13
CA ASP A 382 -22.83 7.33 12.81
C ASP A 382 -23.71 6.08 13.05
N GLU A 383 -24.11 5.84 14.31
CA GLU A 383 -25.27 5.01 14.63
C GLU A 383 -26.50 5.92 14.80
N ASP A 384 -27.42 5.82 13.83
CA ASP A 384 -28.76 6.38 13.86
C ASP A 384 -29.52 5.96 15.13
N GLY A 385 -29.40 6.75 16.19
CA GLY A 385 -30.02 6.49 17.50
C GLY A 385 -30.73 7.73 18.05
N ASP A 386 -31.97 7.97 17.61
CA ASP A 386 -32.88 8.96 18.18
C ASP A 386 -33.17 8.64 19.67
N GLY A 387 -32.40 9.26 20.58
CA GLY A 387 -32.53 9.06 22.02
C GLY A 387 -32.47 10.37 22.80
N ALA A 388 -33.61 11.07 22.90
CA ALA A 388 -33.78 12.22 23.78
C ALA A 388 -33.71 11.80 25.26
N GLY A 389 -32.74 12.31 26.01
CA GLY A 389 -32.62 12.11 27.44
C GLY A 389 -31.74 13.17 28.11
N ASP A 390 -32.38 14.18 28.68
CA ASP A 390 -31.80 15.12 29.64
C ASP A 390 -31.44 14.40 30.95
N ASP A 391 -30.18 14.42 31.38
CA ASP A 391 -29.87 14.52 32.82
C ASP A 391 -28.42 14.95 33.07
N ALA A 392 -28.29 16.05 33.82
CA ALA A 392 -27.04 16.69 34.20
C ALA A 392 -26.61 16.20 35.59
N GLY A 393 -25.47 15.51 35.65
CA GLY A 393 -24.77 15.17 36.89
C GLY A 393 -23.27 15.38 36.73
N GLU A 394 -22.74 16.48 37.27
CA GLU A 394 -21.30 16.70 37.46
C GLU A 394 -20.81 15.76 38.58
N ASP A 395 -20.16 14.65 38.20
CA ASP A 395 -19.37 13.83 39.12
C ASP A 395 -17.88 13.98 38.78
N GLY A 396 -17.18 14.73 39.63
CA GLY A 396 -15.73 14.94 39.56
C GLY A 396 -14.97 13.73 40.12
N GLY A 397 -15.06 12.60 39.42
CA GLY A 397 -14.26 11.41 39.69
C GLY A 397 -12.93 11.48 38.95
N ASP A 398 -11.84 11.33 39.70
CA ASP A 398 -10.48 11.08 39.20
C ASP A 398 -10.49 9.78 38.37
N SER A 399 -10.75 9.90 37.07
CA SER A 399 -10.90 8.77 36.16
C SER A 399 -9.57 8.48 35.49
N THR A 400 -8.73 7.66 36.14
CA THR A 400 -7.65 6.97 35.44
C THR A 400 -8.28 6.13 34.33
N LYS A 401 -8.12 6.57 33.08
CA LYS A 401 -8.57 5.79 31.91
C LYS A 401 -7.51 4.75 31.60
N VAL A 402 -7.92 3.50 31.60
CA VAL A 402 -7.10 2.40 31.09
C VAL A 402 -7.08 2.50 29.58
N LEU A 403 -5.92 2.83 29.00
CA LEU A 403 -5.73 2.90 27.55
C LEU A 403 -4.98 1.65 27.08
N LYS A 404 -5.29 1.18 25.88
CA LYS A 404 -4.50 0.14 25.24
C LYS A 404 -3.22 0.76 24.69
N CYS A 405 -2.07 0.17 25.02
CA CYS A 405 -0.83 0.44 24.31
C CYS A 405 -1.01 0.04 22.84
N ARG A 406 -0.33 0.72 21.93
CA ARG A 406 -0.37 0.49 20.47
C ARG A 406 1.00 0.57 19.82
N GLY A 407 2.05 0.52 20.64
CA GLY A 407 3.42 0.59 20.14
C GLY A 407 3.76 -0.63 19.28
N ASP A 408 4.71 -0.43 18.36
CA ASP A 408 5.27 -1.49 17.53
C ASP A 408 5.85 -2.61 18.37
N MET A 409 5.60 -3.85 17.95
CA MET A 409 6.23 -5.04 18.52
C MET A 409 7.54 -5.30 17.78
N VAL A 410 8.66 -5.09 18.46
CA VAL A 410 10.01 -5.22 17.87
C VAL A 410 10.65 -6.53 18.33
N ASP A 411 11.28 -7.26 17.42
CA ASP A 411 12.08 -8.44 17.74
C ASP A 411 13.10 -8.09 18.83
N VAL A 412 13.28 -8.95 19.84
CA VAL A 412 14.14 -8.65 20.99
C VAL A 412 15.61 -8.41 20.63
N ASP A 413 16.09 -8.93 19.49
CA ASP A 413 17.43 -8.67 18.98
C ASP A 413 17.60 -7.30 18.32
N ASP A 414 16.52 -6.72 17.80
CA ASP A 414 16.48 -5.36 17.22
C ASP A 414 16.02 -4.30 18.25
N ALA A 415 15.60 -4.72 19.44
CA ALA A 415 15.05 -3.85 20.49
C ALA A 415 16.15 -3.08 21.26
N ASP A 416 16.97 -2.29 20.56
CA ASP A 416 18.08 -1.51 21.14
C ASP A 416 17.65 -0.49 22.20
N PHE A 417 16.42 0.03 22.10
CA PHE A 417 15.82 0.91 23.10
C PHE A 417 15.72 0.26 24.49
N VAL A 418 15.74 -1.07 24.57
CA VAL A 418 15.80 -1.79 25.85
C VAL A 418 17.07 -1.44 26.60
N ASP A 419 18.14 -0.98 25.98
CA ASP A 419 19.37 -0.52 26.66
C ASP A 419 19.38 0.98 26.99
N ASP A 420 18.41 1.74 26.51
CA ASP A 420 18.30 3.18 26.78
C ASP A 420 17.78 3.43 28.22
N PRO A 421 18.58 4.05 29.11
CA PRO A 421 18.16 4.34 30.47
C PRO A 421 16.99 5.34 30.55
N ASP A 422 16.79 6.19 29.55
CA ASP A 422 15.70 7.15 29.53
C ASP A 422 14.38 6.48 29.15
N TRP A 423 14.43 5.54 28.20
CA TRP A 423 13.30 4.67 27.86
C TRP A 423 12.91 3.76 29.03
N ARG A 424 13.89 3.09 29.67
CA ARG A 424 13.64 2.21 30.83
C ARG A 424 12.95 2.93 31.99
N ARG A 425 13.16 4.25 32.13
CA ARG A 425 12.49 5.06 33.15
C ARG A 425 11.05 5.44 32.79
N GLN A 426 10.70 5.40 31.51
CA GLN A 426 9.40 5.83 30.99
C GLN A 426 8.46 4.66 30.72
N ALA A 427 8.98 3.51 30.27
CA ALA A 427 8.17 2.36 29.90
C ALA A 427 7.66 1.59 31.13
N ASP A 428 6.34 1.35 31.17
CA ASP A 428 5.64 0.70 32.30
C ASP A 428 6.14 -0.73 32.57
N TYR A 429 6.54 -1.44 31.52
CA TYR A 429 7.00 -2.82 31.54
C TYR A 429 8.50 -2.95 31.19
N ALA A 430 9.31 -1.91 31.44
CA ALA A 430 10.75 -1.92 31.14
C ALA A 430 11.50 -3.13 31.75
N GLU A 431 11.16 -3.54 32.98
CA GLU A 431 11.79 -4.70 33.63
C GLU A 431 11.50 -6.02 32.89
N GLN A 432 10.28 -6.16 32.36
CA GLN A 432 9.87 -7.33 31.58
C GLN A 432 10.66 -7.42 30.27
N ALA A 433 10.82 -6.28 29.56
CA ALA A 433 11.65 -6.19 28.36
C ALA A 433 13.11 -6.60 28.61
N VAL A 434 13.70 -6.09 29.71
CA VAL A 434 15.08 -6.42 30.09
C VAL A 434 15.24 -7.91 30.41
N ASP A 435 14.33 -8.48 31.20
CA ASP A 435 14.35 -9.91 31.53
C ASP A 435 14.17 -10.78 30.27
N ALA A 436 13.29 -10.39 29.34
CA ALA A 436 13.12 -11.07 28.06
C ALA A 436 14.42 -11.08 27.23
N ARG A 437 15.10 -9.92 27.12
CA ARG A 437 16.38 -9.79 26.41
C ARG A 437 17.50 -10.58 27.08
N GLU A 438 17.63 -10.50 28.41
CA GLU A 438 18.63 -11.28 29.15
C GLU A 438 18.40 -12.79 29.00
N LYS A 439 17.15 -13.26 29.07
CA LYS A 439 16.81 -14.68 28.84
C LYS A 439 17.18 -15.13 27.43
N TRP A 440 16.86 -14.32 26.42
CA TRP A 440 17.21 -14.58 25.02
C TRP A 440 18.74 -14.67 24.83
N GLU A 441 19.49 -13.69 25.32
CA GLU A 441 20.96 -13.66 25.23
C GLU A 441 21.60 -14.84 25.99
N ASN A 442 21.07 -15.20 27.18
CA ASN A 442 21.56 -16.33 27.97
C ASN A 442 21.25 -17.69 27.32
N ALA A 443 20.16 -17.79 26.54
CA ALA A 443 19.89 -18.94 25.68
C ALA A 443 20.85 -19.01 24.47
N GLY A 444 21.71 -18.00 24.32
CA GLY A 444 22.69 -17.86 23.25
C GLY A 444 22.19 -17.10 22.04
N GLY A 445 21.09 -16.36 22.19
CA GLY A 445 20.44 -15.60 21.13
C GLY A 445 20.02 -16.46 19.95
N TRP A 446 19.92 -15.84 18.77
CA TRP A 446 19.72 -16.56 17.53
C TRP A 446 21.00 -17.35 17.17
N GLN A 447 20.98 -18.67 17.33
CA GLN A 447 22.12 -19.55 17.00
C GLN A 447 22.15 -20.02 15.54
N GLY A 448 21.26 -19.50 14.69
CA GLY A 448 21.05 -20.00 13.33
C GLY A 448 20.61 -21.47 13.30
N TRP A 449 20.48 -22.01 12.09
CA TRP A 449 20.03 -23.39 11.83
C TRP A 449 20.90 -24.50 12.46
N SER A 450 22.04 -24.18 13.08
CA SER A 450 22.89 -25.16 13.75
C SER A 450 22.27 -25.73 15.04
N GLY A 451 21.18 -25.13 15.52
CA GLY A 451 20.39 -25.55 16.67
C GLY A 451 19.35 -26.62 16.38
N GLN A 452 19.71 -27.71 15.69
CA GLN A 452 18.81 -28.87 15.48
C GLN A 452 18.53 -29.66 16.77
N ALA A 453 18.84 -29.11 17.95
CA ALA A 453 18.88 -29.82 19.22
C ALA A 453 17.62 -29.67 20.09
N THR A 454 16.71 -28.76 19.77
CA THR A 454 15.52 -28.50 20.63
C THR A 454 14.20 -28.96 20.02
N LEU A 455 14.02 -28.93 18.69
CA LEU A 455 12.78 -29.45 18.07
C LEU A 455 12.68 -30.99 18.09
N ASP A 456 13.81 -31.70 18.16
CA ASP A 456 13.82 -33.16 18.36
C ASP A 456 13.38 -33.55 19.78
N ALA A 457 13.40 -32.63 20.76
CA ALA A 457 12.98 -32.92 22.12
C ALA A 457 11.45 -32.95 22.28
N GLU A 458 10.71 -32.12 21.54
CA GLU A 458 9.24 -32.10 21.60
C GLU A 458 8.58 -33.17 20.72
N ARG A 459 9.27 -33.60 19.64
CA ARG A 459 8.80 -34.72 18.81
C ARG A 459 8.95 -36.09 19.50
N ALA A 460 9.87 -36.21 20.45
CA ALA A 460 10.09 -37.42 21.23
C ALA A 460 8.95 -37.73 22.24
N ASP A 461 8.11 -36.76 22.60
CA ASP A 461 7.01 -36.96 23.55
C ASP A 461 5.67 -37.37 22.89
N VAL A 462 5.59 -37.35 21.55
CA VAL A 462 4.38 -37.75 20.79
C VAL A 462 4.47 -39.20 20.26
N GLU A 463 5.67 -39.80 20.17
CA GLU A 463 5.86 -41.20 19.75
C GLU A 463 5.88 -42.19 20.93
N GLY A 464 4.84 -42.12 21.77
CA GLY A 464 4.56 -43.22 22.71
C GLY A 464 4.08 -44.46 21.94
N ASP A 465 4.86 -45.54 21.99
CA ASP A 465 4.50 -46.84 21.41
C ASP A 465 3.03 -47.21 21.71
N PRO A 466 2.22 -47.61 20.72
CA PRO A 466 0.87 -48.10 20.98
C PRO A 466 0.92 -49.34 21.88
N PRO A 467 -0.03 -49.51 22.82
CA PRO A 467 0.00 -50.61 23.76
C PRO A 467 -0.11 -51.96 23.03
N PRO A 468 0.61 -53.00 23.49
CA PRO A 468 0.62 -54.30 22.83
C PRO A 468 -0.75 -55.00 22.92
N GLU A 469 -1.13 -55.65 21.81
CA GLU A 469 -2.38 -56.42 21.65
C GLU A 469 -2.52 -57.62 22.59
#